data_AF-A0A9P9M4U0-F1
#
_entry.id   AF-A0A9P9M4U0-F1
#
_cell.length_a   1.000
_cell.length_b   1.000
_cell.length_c   1.000
_cell.angle_alpha   90.00
_cell.angle_beta   90.00
_cell.angle_gamma   90.00
#
_symmetry.space_group_name_H-M   'P 1'
#
loop_
_entity.id
_entity.type
_entity.pdbx_description
1 polymer ?
#
loop_
_entity_poly.entity_id
_entity_poly.type
_entity_poly.pdbx_seq_one_letter_code
_entity_poly.pdbx_strand_id
1 'polypeptide(L)'
;MRFFSVLVWQLLLLAGPCHVLAKSAFAHFMVGNCQTYTLAEWQNEMALAKAAHLDAFALNMAAGEAGPLALAFQAANNVGFKLFFSFDYGPSKWAASDVLNLIQQYKGNNAYFKYNNQPFVSTFEGTESAQDWVAIKSTTGMSAI
;
A
#
# COMPACT_ATOMS: atom_id res chain seq x y z
N MET A 1 32.95 40.55 21.06
CA MET A 1 32.41 39.30 20.48
C MET A 1 31.15 38.80 21.21
N ARG A 2 30.15 39.67 21.47
CA ARG A 2 28.88 39.25 22.13
C ARG A 2 27.63 39.49 21.27
N PHE A 3 27.76 40.25 20.18
CA PHE A 3 26.64 40.56 19.27
C PHE A 3 26.40 39.49 18.20
N PHE A 4 27.42 38.70 17.83
CA PHE A 4 27.28 37.64 16.83
C PHE A 4 26.49 36.42 17.32
N SER A 5 26.43 36.21 18.64
CA SER A 5 25.79 35.03 19.23
C SER A 5 24.27 35.14 19.33
N VAL A 6 23.69 36.35 19.29
CA VAL A 6 22.24 36.56 19.41
C VAL A 6 21.54 36.36 18.07
N LEU A 7 22.21 36.68 16.95
CA LEU A 7 21.63 36.56 15.61
C LEU A 7 21.42 35.09 15.18
N VAL A 8 22.32 34.18 15.57
CA VAL A 8 22.24 32.75 15.20
C VAL A 8 21.05 32.06 15.87
N TRP A 9 20.67 32.46 17.08
CA TRP A 9 19.51 31.92 17.79
C TRP A 9 18.17 32.43 17.24
N GLN A 10 18.14 33.63 16.64
CA GLN A 10 16.92 34.19 16.04
C GLN A 10 16.58 33.59 14.68
N LEU A 11 17.59 33.16 13.90
CA LEU A 11 17.38 32.47 12.62
C LEU A 11 16.83 31.04 12.77
N LEU A 12 17.13 30.35 13.88
CA LEU A 12 16.60 29.00 14.18
C LEU A 12 15.11 29.00 14.58
N LEU A 13 14.58 30.13 15.07
CA LEU A 13 13.19 30.24 15.51
C LEU A 13 12.18 30.47 14.35
N LEU A 14 12.66 30.82 13.15
CA LEU A 14 11.81 31.03 11.97
C LEU A 14 11.66 29.76 11.09
N ALA A 15 12.39 28.69 11.39
CA ALA A 15 12.21 27.37 10.79
C ALA A 15 11.20 26.55 11.62
N GLY A 16 9.99 27.10 11.83
CA GLY A 16 8.89 26.31 12.37
C GLY A 16 8.59 25.12 11.45
N PRO A 17 8.33 23.91 11.96
CA PRO A 17 8.02 22.77 11.10
C PRO A 17 6.76 23.09 10.30
N CYS A 18 6.91 23.28 8.99
CA CYS A 18 5.80 23.26 8.07
C CYS A 18 5.31 21.81 8.05
N HIS A 19 4.24 21.51 8.78
CA HIS A 19 3.53 20.25 8.63
C HIS A 19 2.85 20.25 7.27
N VAL A 20 3.58 19.85 6.24
CA VAL A 20 2.97 19.48 4.96
C VAL A 20 2.15 18.22 5.23
N LEU A 21 0.83 18.32 5.12
CA LEU A 21 -0.07 17.17 5.08
C LEU A 21 0.17 16.44 3.75
N ALA A 22 1.22 15.62 3.70
CA ALA A 22 1.51 14.78 2.56
C ALA A 22 0.42 13.72 2.45
N LYS A 23 -0.27 13.68 1.30
CA LYS A 23 -1.23 12.64 0.96
C LYS A 23 -0.51 11.58 0.13
N SER A 24 -0.77 10.31 0.42
CA SER A 24 -0.23 9.23 -0.38
C SER A 24 -0.94 9.14 -1.74
N ALA A 25 -0.17 8.93 -2.80
CA ALA A 25 -0.63 8.73 -4.17
C ALA A 25 -0.46 7.26 -4.58
N PHE A 26 -1.54 6.67 -5.11
CA PHE A 26 -1.57 5.26 -5.50
C PHE A 26 -2.06 5.12 -6.94
N ALA A 27 -1.62 4.05 -7.59
CA ALA A 27 -2.21 3.59 -8.85
C ALA A 27 -2.76 2.17 -8.67
N HIS A 28 -3.93 1.90 -9.25
CA HIS A 28 -4.42 0.53 -9.39
C HIS A 28 -3.53 -0.24 -10.36
N PHE A 29 -3.14 -1.43 -9.96
CA PHE A 29 -2.30 -2.33 -10.75
C PHE A 29 -3.00 -3.67 -10.89
N MET A 30 -3.42 -4.01 -12.11
CA MET A 30 -4.30 -5.14 -12.40
C MET A 30 -3.52 -6.45 -12.36
N VAL A 31 -3.59 -7.18 -11.23
CA VAL A 31 -2.82 -8.41 -11.01
C VAL A 31 -3.21 -9.51 -12.00
N GLY A 32 -4.48 -9.58 -12.39
CA GLY A 32 -4.97 -10.51 -13.42
C GLY A 32 -4.20 -10.43 -14.75
N ASN A 33 -3.64 -9.25 -15.08
CA ASN A 33 -2.87 -9.05 -16.31
C ASN A 33 -1.38 -9.46 -16.18
N CYS A 34 -0.95 -9.87 -14.99
CA CYS A 34 0.46 -10.09 -14.65
C CYS A 34 0.79 -11.55 -14.36
N GLN A 35 -0.06 -12.49 -14.78
CA GLN A 35 0.13 -13.93 -14.53
C GLN A 35 1.46 -14.48 -15.07
N THR A 36 1.98 -13.88 -16.14
CA THR A 36 3.24 -14.26 -16.78
C THR A 36 4.38 -13.27 -16.52
N TYR A 37 4.18 -12.26 -15.68
CA TYR A 37 5.23 -11.29 -15.39
C TYR A 37 6.41 -11.98 -14.69
N THR A 38 7.59 -11.68 -15.19
CA THR A 38 8.85 -12.00 -14.55
C THR A 38 9.10 -11.05 -13.38
N LEU A 39 10.04 -11.43 -12.50
CA LEU A 39 10.49 -10.55 -11.41
C LEU A 39 11.02 -9.22 -11.95
N ALA A 40 11.74 -9.24 -13.08
CA ALA A 40 12.33 -8.05 -13.67
C ALA A 40 11.27 -7.06 -14.20
N GLU A 41 10.19 -7.56 -14.80
CA GLU A 41 9.06 -6.72 -15.25
C GLU A 41 8.37 -6.06 -14.05
N TRP A 42 8.08 -6.81 -12.98
CA TRP A 42 7.55 -6.23 -11.75
C TRP A 42 8.47 -5.15 -11.16
N GLN A 43 9.79 -5.41 -11.11
CA GLN A 43 10.75 -4.43 -10.62
C GLN A 43 10.80 -3.17 -11.50
N ASN A 44 10.72 -3.33 -12.82
CA ASN A 44 10.70 -2.23 -13.76
C ASN A 44 9.47 -1.32 -13.55
N GLU A 45 8.27 -1.91 -13.47
CA GLU A 45 7.03 -1.15 -13.25
C GLU A 45 7.06 -0.37 -11.92
N MET A 46 7.56 -0.99 -10.85
CA MET A 46 7.70 -0.33 -9.55
C MET A 46 8.77 0.77 -9.56
N ALA A 47 9.86 0.60 -10.31
CA ALA A 47 10.88 1.63 -10.47
C ALA A 47 10.32 2.84 -11.23
N LEU A 48 9.54 2.62 -12.29
CA LEU A 48 8.85 3.67 -13.04
C LEU A 48 7.82 4.40 -12.18
N ALA A 49 7.00 3.67 -11.42
CA ALA A 49 6.02 4.25 -10.50
C ALA A 49 6.67 5.10 -9.41
N LYS A 50 7.78 4.63 -8.84
CA LYS A 50 8.58 5.39 -7.86
C LYS A 50 9.17 6.66 -8.48
N ALA A 51 9.67 6.59 -9.71
CA ALA A 51 10.16 7.75 -10.45
C ALA A 51 9.03 8.76 -10.77
N ALA A 52 7.80 8.28 -10.91
CA ALA A 52 6.60 9.09 -11.06
C ALA A 52 5.99 9.58 -9.73
N HIS A 53 6.68 9.39 -8.60
CA HIS A 53 6.23 9.80 -7.26
C HIS A 53 4.94 9.12 -6.74
N LEU A 54 4.67 7.89 -7.20
CA LEU A 54 3.66 7.05 -6.55
C LEU A 54 4.24 6.43 -5.27
N ASP A 55 3.41 6.31 -4.23
CA ASP A 55 3.82 5.73 -2.94
C ASP A 55 3.62 4.23 -2.89
N ALA A 56 2.57 3.73 -3.58
CA ALA A 56 2.26 2.31 -3.64
C ALA A 56 1.42 1.94 -4.86
N PHE A 57 1.40 0.65 -5.19
CA PHE A 57 0.35 0.07 -6.03
C PHE A 57 -0.79 -0.50 -5.18
N ALA A 58 -2.01 -0.18 -5.57
CA ALA A 58 -3.22 -0.87 -5.16
C ALA A 58 -3.39 -2.10 -6.06
N LEU A 59 -3.02 -3.27 -5.56
CA LEU A 59 -3.07 -4.53 -6.30
C LEU A 59 -4.53 -4.94 -6.50
N ASN A 60 -5.12 -4.55 -7.63
CA ASN A 60 -6.49 -4.88 -8.00
C ASN A 60 -6.55 -6.31 -8.55
N MET A 61 -7.39 -7.13 -7.95
CA MET A 61 -7.52 -8.54 -8.32
C MET A 61 -8.91 -9.09 -8.00
N ALA A 62 -9.46 -9.85 -8.94
CA ALA A 62 -10.62 -10.70 -8.71
C ALA A 62 -10.23 -11.98 -7.94
N ALA A 63 -11.23 -12.69 -7.42
CA ALA A 63 -11.00 -13.96 -6.75
C ALA A 63 -10.35 -14.96 -7.71
N GLY A 64 -9.27 -15.61 -7.27
CA GLY A 64 -8.48 -16.54 -8.10
C GLY A 64 -7.31 -15.91 -8.86
N GLU A 65 -7.16 -14.59 -8.86
CA GLU A 65 -6.06 -13.92 -9.60
C GLU A 65 -4.79 -13.67 -8.76
N ALA A 66 -4.77 -14.10 -7.50
CA ALA A 66 -3.71 -13.84 -6.52
C ALA A 66 -2.37 -14.57 -6.77
N GLY A 67 -2.25 -15.35 -7.85
CA GLY A 67 -1.04 -16.11 -8.18
C GLY A 67 0.27 -15.30 -8.20
N PRO A 68 0.32 -14.10 -8.82
CA PRO A 68 1.54 -13.31 -8.94
C PRO A 68 2.01 -12.61 -7.65
N LEU A 69 1.24 -12.66 -6.55
CA LEU A 69 1.51 -11.86 -5.35
C LEU A 69 2.90 -12.11 -4.74
N ALA A 70 3.37 -13.36 -4.73
CA ALA A 70 4.67 -13.69 -4.15
C ALA A 70 5.82 -12.97 -4.90
N LEU A 71 5.78 -12.99 -6.24
CA LEU A 71 6.74 -12.29 -7.09
C LEU A 71 6.61 -10.76 -6.95
N ALA A 72 5.38 -10.24 -6.90
CA ALA A 72 5.14 -8.82 -6.72
C ALA A 72 5.75 -8.31 -5.39
N PHE A 73 5.49 -8.99 -4.28
CA PHE A 73 6.06 -8.60 -2.99
C PHE A 73 7.58 -8.78 -2.93
N GLN A 74 8.14 -9.78 -3.63
CA GLN A 74 9.59 -9.90 -3.76
C GLN A 74 10.19 -8.70 -4.52
N ALA A 75 9.60 -8.32 -5.66
CA ALA A 75 10.02 -7.16 -6.43
C ALA A 75 9.94 -5.86 -5.61
N ALA A 76 8.84 -5.64 -4.89
CA ALA A 76 8.62 -4.45 -4.09
C ALA A 76 9.65 -4.29 -2.97
N ASN A 77 10.02 -5.40 -2.31
CA ASN A 77 11.10 -5.37 -1.32
C ASN A 77 12.44 -5.01 -1.96
N ASN A 78 12.75 -5.55 -3.13
CA ASN A 78 14.01 -5.25 -3.84
C ASN A 78 14.10 -3.78 -4.29
N VAL A 79 12.99 -3.18 -4.74
CA VAL A 79 12.94 -1.78 -5.23
C VAL A 79 12.78 -0.77 -4.07
N GLY A 80 12.31 -1.24 -2.91
CA GLY A 80 11.87 -0.36 -1.83
C GLY A 80 10.64 0.44 -2.25
N PHE A 81 9.63 -0.26 -2.78
CA PHE A 81 8.31 0.25 -3.16
C PHE A 81 7.23 -0.40 -2.28
N LYS A 82 6.03 0.19 -2.21
CA LYS A 82 4.94 -0.35 -1.37
C LYS A 82 3.80 -0.92 -2.21
N LEU A 83 3.12 -1.90 -1.64
CA LEU A 83 1.95 -2.57 -2.21
C LEU A 83 0.86 -2.69 -1.15
N PHE A 84 -0.40 -2.67 -1.55
CA PHE A 84 -1.51 -3.13 -0.72
C PHE A 84 -2.58 -3.78 -1.58
N PHE A 85 -3.47 -4.56 -0.95
CA PHE A 85 -4.53 -5.24 -1.68
C PHE A 85 -5.71 -4.32 -1.98
N SER A 86 -6.20 -4.43 -3.22
CA SER A 86 -7.49 -3.93 -3.65
C SER A 86 -8.33 -5.11 -4.12
N PHE A 87 -9.17 -5.65 -3.25
CA PHE A 87 -10.01 -6.80 -3.60
C PHE A 87 -11.14 -6.36 -4.53
N ASP A 88 -11.17 -6.88 -5.75
CA ASP A 88 -12.22 -6.60 -6.73
C ASP A 88 -13.37 -7.59 -6.56
N TYR A 89 -14.53 -7.08 -6.14
CA TYR A 89 -15.75 -7.87 -5.94
C TYR A 89 -16.70 -7.82 -7.15
N GLY A 90 -16.41 -7.01 -8.17
CA GLY A 90 -17.29 -6.83 -9.33
C GLY A 90 -17.38 -8.09 -10.21
N PRO A 91 -16.25 -8.66 -10.69
CA PRO A 91 -16.26 -9.88 -11.49
C PRO A 91 -16.69 -11.13 -10.71
N SER A 92 -16.40 -11.18 -9.41
CA SER A 92 -16.60 -12.36 -8.57
C SER A 92 -16.64 -12.00 -7.09
N LYS A 93 -17.50 -12.69 -6.34
CA LYS A 93 -17.53 -12.54 -4.87
C LYS A 93 -16.33 -13.21 -4.23
N TRP A 94 -15.56 -12.47 -3.44
CA TRP A 94 -14.54 -13.05 -2.57
C TRP A 94 -15.17 -13.74 -1.36
N ALA A 95 -14.67 -14.94 -1.03
CA ALA A 95 -14.95 -15.54 0.27
C ALA A 95 -14.18 -14.79 1.37
N ALA A 96 -14.85 -14.47 2.48
CA ALA A 96 -14.24 -13.76 3.60
C ALA A 96 -12.99 -14.49 4.17
N SER A 97 -12.98 -15.82 4.13
CA SER A 97 -11.84 -16.65 4.53
C SER A 97 -10.62 -16.41 3.65
N ASP A 98 -10.81 -16.28 2.34
CA ASP A 98 -9.70 -16.14 1.38
C ASP A 98 -9.06 -14.76 1.52
N VAL A 99 -9.90 -13.73 1.69
CA VAL A 99 -9.46 -12.36 2.01
C VAL A 99 -8.66 -12.36 3.31
N LEU A 100 -9.20 -12.96 4.37
CA LEU A 100 -8.52 -13.06 5.66
C LEU A 100 -7.17 -13.76 5.56
N ASN A 101 -7.10 -14.88 4.82
CA ASN A 101 -5.87 -15.65 4.64
C ASN A 101 -4.79 -14.85 3.91
N LEU A 102 -5.15 -14.21 2.79
CA LEU A 102 -4.21 -13.37 2.04
C LEU A 102 -3.68 -12.21 2.89
N ILE A 103 -4.57 -11.55 3.62
CA ILE A 103 -4.17 -10.46 4.50
C ILE A 103 -3.21 -10.95 5.58
N GLN A 104 -3.51 -12.05 6.26
CA GLN A 104 -2.64 -12.58 7.31
C GLN A 104 -1.27 -12.98 6.76
N GLN A 105 -1.23 -13.53 5.55
CA GLN A 105 0.00 -13.92 4.88
C GLN A 105 0.92 -12.72 4.57
N TYR A 106 0.37 -11.58 4.12
CA TYR A 106 1.17 -10.48 3.59
C TYR A 106 1.25 -9.23 4.50
N LYS A 107 0.36 -9.05 5.48
CA LYS A 107 0.32 -7.82 6.31
C LYS A 107 1.62 -7.54 7.08
N GLY A 108 2.41 -8.58 7.36
CA GLY A 108 3.71 -8.48 8.02
C GLY A 108 4.88 -8.16 7.08
N ASN A 109 4.66 -8.18 5.76
CA ASN A 109 5.70 -7.94 4.78
C ASN A 109 6.17 -6.47 4.83
N ASN A 110 7.48 -6.22 4.74
CA ASN A 110 8.04 -4.88 4.79
C ASN A 110 7.57 -3.99 3.62
N ALA A 111 7.25 -4.57 2.47
CA ALA A 111 6.70 -3.86 1.32
C ALA A 111 5.18 -3.62 1.43
N TYR A 112 4.50 -4.13 2.46
CA TYR A 112 3.08 -3.88 2.64
C TYR A 112 2.85 -2.43 3.12
N PHE A 113 2.03 -1.66 2.40
CA PHE A 113 1.72 -0.28 2.73
C PHE A 113 0.92 -0.20 4.04
N LYS A 114 1.30 0.75 4.89
CA LYS A 114 0.63 0.99 6.18
C LYS A 114 0.16 2.43 6.26
N TYR A 115 -1.07 2.61 6.72
CA TYR A 115 -1.64 3.90 7.07
C TYR A 115 -1.82 3.96 8.58
N ASN A 116 -1.31 5.00 9.24
CA ASN A 116 -1.32 5.12 10.71
C ASN A 116 -0.82 3.85 11.43
N ASN A 117 0.28 3.27 10.93
CA ASN A 117 0.88 2.01 11.40
C ASN A 117 0.00 0.75 11.26
N GLN A 118 -1.16 0.85 10.60
CA GLN A 118 -2.04 -0.28 10.32
C GLN A 118 -1.88 -0.71 8.85
N PRO A 119 -1.87 -2.03 8.55
CA PRO A 119 -1.99 -2.49 7.18
C PRO A 119 -3.23 -1.85 6.53
N PHE A 120 -3.09 -1.46 5.28
CA PHE A 120 -4.17 -0.82 4.52
C PHE A 120 -4.71 -1.78 3.45
N VAL A 121 -6.02 -1.74 3.20
CA VAL A 121 -6.70 -2.47 2.14
C VAL A 121 -7.78 -1.59 1.54
N SER A 122 -8.09 -1.77 0.26
CA SER A 122 -9.28 -1.24 -0.38
C SER A 122 -10.10 -2.35 -1.01
N THR A 123 -11.33 -2.02 -1.41
CA THR A 123 -12.12 -2.84 -2.34
C THR A 123 -12.49 -2.06 -3.59
N PHE A 124 -12.79 -2.79 -4.66
CA PHE A 124 -13.61 -2.28 -5.75
C PHE A 124 -14.98 -2.97 -5.64
N GLU A 125 -16.03 -2.16 -5.52
CA GLU A 125 -17.39 -2.62 -5.20
C GLU A 125 -17.46 -3.47 -3.91
N GLY A 126 -18.41 -4.42 -3.84
CA GLY A 126 -18.52 -5.38 -2.73
C GLY A 126 -19.47 -4.96 -1.61
N THR A 127 -20.45 -4.10 -1.88
CA THR A 127 -21.42 -3.65 -0.87
C THR A 127 -22.18 -4.82 -0.22
N GLU A 128 -22.47 -5.89 -0.94
CA GLU A 128 -23.10 -7.09 -0.38
C GLU A 128 -22.19 -7.90 0.57
N SER A 129 -20.89 -7.62 0.58
CA SER A 129 -19.90 -8.23 1.48
C SER A 129 -19.46 -7.30 2.60
N ALA A 130 -20.10 -6.13 2.78
CA ALA A 130 -19.73 -5.16 3.81
C ALA A 130 -19.72 -5.74 5.24
N GLN A 131 -20.59 -6.71 5.53
CA GLN A 131 -20.66 -7.35 6.84
C GLN A 131 -19.42 -8.19 7.16
N ASP A 132 -18.80 -8.81 6.15
CA ASP A 132 -17.58 -9.62 6.32
C ASP A 132 -16.43 -8.76 6.85
N TRP A 133 -16.37 -7.50 6.41
CA TRP A 133 -15.32 -6.55 6.78
C TRP A 133 -15.34 -6.17 8.26
N VAL A 134 -16.44 -6.35 8.98
CA VAL A 134 -16.48 -6.16 10.45
C VAL A 134 -15.54 -7.16 11.13
N ALA A 135 -15.63 -8.43 10.76
CA ALA A 135 -14.80 -9.50 11.31
C ALA A 135 -13.37 -9.48 10.76
N ILE A 136 -13.19 -9.16 9.47
CA ILE A 136 -11.85 -9.05 8.86
C ILE A 136 -11.04 -7.95 9.55
N LYS A 137 -11.61 -6.76 9.75
CA LYS A 137 -10.92 -5.64 10.42
C LYS A 137 -10.54 -5.98 11.86
N SER A 138 -11.48 -6.55 12.64
CA SER A 138 -11.22 -6.90 14.05
C SER A 138 -10.14 -7.97 14.19
N THR A 139 -10.08 -8.93 13.27
CA THR A 139 -9.11 -10.04 13.32
C THR A 139 -7.72 -9.61 12.85
N THR A 140 -7.65 -8.76 11.82
CA THR A 140 -6.38 -8.45 11.15
C THR A 140 -5.69 -7.21 11.71
N GLY A 141 -6.45 -6.29 12.32
CA GLY A 141 -5.97 -5.00 12.81
C GLY A 141 -5.73 -3.98 11.70
N MET A 142 -6.41 -4.15 10.57
CA MET A 142 -6.20 -3.32 9.38
C MET A 142 -7.21 -2.18 9.24
N SER A 143 -6.78 -1.14 8.54
CA SER A 143 -7.68 -0.14 7.99
C SER A 143 -8.16 -0.59 6.61
N ALA A 144 -9.46 -0.43 6.34
CA ALA A 144 -10.05 -0.68 5.03
C ALA A 144 -10.97 0.48 4.64
N ILE A 145 -11.04 0.79 3.34
CA ILE A 145 -12.02 1.71 2.74
C ILE A 145 -12.99 0.93 1.88
#